data_AF-A0A7L3X2T5-F1
#
_entry.id   AF-A0A7L3X2T5-F1
#
_cell.length_a   1.000
_cell.length_b   1.000
_cell.length_c   1.000
_cell.angle_alpha   90.00
_cell.angle_beta   90.00
_cell.angle_gamma   90.00
#
_symmetry.space_group_name_H-M   'P 1'
#
loop_
_entity.id
_entity.type
_entity.pdbx_description
1 polymer ?
#
loop_
_entity_poly.entity_id
_entity_poly.type
_entity_poly.pdbx_seq_one_letter_code
_entity_poly.pdbx_strand_id
1 'polypeptide(L)'
;MHHYNTRLKNLFSVLNYERTVNASFIGSSVFGKDDIYKAWKKFVTKVLESEGEIPHFYYVKADVSRAYDTIPHNKLVEVISRILSPEKRTVYCIRRYAVIMITTSGKARRFYRRHVSTFKDFMPDMKQFVSHLQENSSLQNAIIVEQ
;
A
#
# COMPACT_ATOMS: atom_id res chain seq x y z
N MET A 1 19.71 -5.88 16.18
CA MET A 1 19.10 -5.86 14.83
C MET A 1 17.56 -5.96 14.82
N HIS A 2 16.90 -6.76 15.66
CA HIS A 2 15.45 -7.02 15.56
C HIS A 2 14.55 -5.78 15.76
N HIS A 3 14.95 -4.85 16.65
CA HIS A 3 14.21 -3.61 16.91
C HIS A 3 14.21 -2.61 15.74
N TYR A 4 15.33 -2.48 15.02
CA TYR A 4 15.46 -1.54 13.90
C TYR A 4 14.49 -1.92 12.75
N ASN A 5 14.44 -3.21 12.44
CA ASN A 5 13.50 -3.76 11.46
C ASN A 5 12.04 -3.55 11.85
N THR A 6 11.71 -3.53 13.15
CA THR A 6 10.34 -3.29 13.61
C THR A 6 9.93 -1.83 13.43
N ARG A 7 10.82 -0.88 13.77
CA ARG A 7 10.57 0.56 13.56
C ARG A 7 10.41 0.91 12.08
N LEU A 8 11.28 0.37 11.22
CA LEU A 8 11.15 0.54 9.78
C LEU A 8 9.86 -0.07 9.22
N LYS A 9 9.46 -1.27 9.69
CA LYS A 9 8.18 -1.88 9.29
C LYS A 9 6.99 -1.05 9.73
N ASN A 10 7.03 -0.44 10.92
CA ASN A 10 5.98 0.46 11.38
C ASN A 10 5.91 1.71 10.48
N LEU A 11 7.04 2.37 10.23
CA LEU A 11 7.11 3.54 9.34
C LEU A 11 6.60 3.20 7.94
N PHE A 12 7.04 2.08 7.36
CA PHE A 12 6.59 1.62 6.05
C PHE A 12 5.07 1.37 6.04
N SER A 13 4.52 0.82 7.11
CA SER A 13 3.07 0.58 7.21
C SER A 13 2.29 1.90 7.27
N VAL A 14 2.77 2.88 8.04
CA VAL A 14 2.18 4.22 8.13
C VAL A 14 2.28 4.98 6.80
N LEU A 15 3.42 4.93 6.11
CA LEU A 15 3.57 5.57 4.80
C LEU A 15 2.64 4.95 3.74
N ASN A 16 2.42 3.63 3.80
CA ASN A 16 1.43 2.98 2.94
C ASN A 16 0.00 3.41 3.25
N TYR A 17 -0.31 3.70 4.52
CA TYR A 17 -1.60 4.28 4.91
C TYR A 17 -1.76 5.70 4.37
N GLU A 18 -0.78 6.57 4.61
CA GLU A 18 -0.81 7.96 4.10
C GLU A 18 -0.97 8.02 2.59
N ARG A 19 -0.35 7.09 1.86
CA ARG A 19 -0.57 6.91 0.41
C ARG A 19 -2.03 6.70 0.05
N THR A 20 -2.78 5.91 0.83
CA THR A 20 -4.20 5.64 0.57
C THR A 20 -5.09 6.82 0.92
N VAL A 21 -4.68 7.65 1.88
CA VAL A 21 -5.39 8.88 2.27
C VAL A 21 -5.15 9.99 1.26
N ASN A 22 -3.91 10.15 0.80
CA ASN A 22 -3.55 11.14 -0.21
C ASN A 22 -2.51 10.58 -1.20
N ALA A 23 -2.99 10.18 -2.37
CA ALA A 23 -2.14 9.68 -3.44
C ALA A 23 -1.27 10.75 -4.12
N SER A 24 -1.50 12.06 -3.87
CA SER A 24 -0.80 13.12 -4.60
C SER A 24 0.71 13.15 -4.36
N PHE A 25 1.17 12.70 -3.19
CA PHE A 25 2.61 12.65 -2.85
C PHE A 25 3.41 11.65 -3.68
N ILE A 26 2.73 10.70 -4.32
CA ILE A 26 3.35 9.60 -5.07
C ILE A 26 3.36 9.89 -6.58
N GLY A 27 2.52 10.82 -7.03
CA GLY A 27 2.38 11.17 -8.44
C GLY A 27 2.01 9.95 -9.29
N SER A 28 2.77 9.72 -10.36
CA SER A 28 2.55 8.62 -11.30
C SER A 28 3.22 7.29 -10.90
N SER A 29 3.77 7.19 -9.68
CA SER A 29 4.44 5.95 -9.26
C SER A 29 3.43 4.82 -9.03
N VAL A 30 3.85 3.60 -9.38
CA VAL A 30 3.04 2.37 -9.31
C VAL A 30 3.80 1.30 -8.51
N PHE A 31 3.11 0.49 -7.70
CA PHE A 31 3.75 -0.42 -6.73
C PHE A 31 3.55 -1.89 -7.05
N GLY A 32 3.46 -2.22 -8.33
CA GLY A 32 3.35 -3.61 -8.80
C GLY A 32 2.76 -3.70 -10.19
N LYS A 33 2.70 -4.93 -10.70
CA LYS A 33 2.15 -5.23 -12.03
C LYS A 33 0.67 -4.85 -12.13
N ASP A 34 -0.10 -5.10 -11.08
CA ASP A 34 -1.53 -4.79 -11.05
C ASP A 34 -1.79 -3.28 -11.17
N ASP A 35 -0.94 -2.47 -10.54
CA ASP A 35 -1.05 -1.00 -10.58
C ASP A 35 -0.66 -0.46 -11.97
N ILE A 36 0.40 -1.01 -12.59
CA ILE A 36 0.78 -0.67 -13.97
C ILE A 36 -0.39 -0.95 -14.93
N TYR A 37 -0.98 -2.14 -14.84
CA TYR A 37 -2.11 -2.52 -15.69
C TYR A 37 -3.30 -1.56 -15.51
N LYS A 38 -3.68 -1.24 -14.26
CA LYS A 38 -4.76 -0.29 -13.98
C LYS A 38 -4.48 1.10 -14.54
N ALA A 39 -3.26 1.62 -14.35
CA ALA A 39 -2.85 2.92 -14.86
C ALA A 39 -2.88 2.96 -16.40
N TRP A 40 -2.32 1.94 -17.05
CA TRP A 40 -2.32 1.82 -18.50
C TRP A 40 -3.72 1.68 -19.08
N LYS A 41 -4.56 0.82 -18.49
CA LYS A 41 -5.96 0.65 -18.91
C LYS A 41 -6.71 1.97 -18.84
N LYS A 42 -6.58 2.71 -17.72
CA LYS A 42 -7.21 4.02 -17.56
C LYS A 42 -6.75 5.03 -18.63
N PHE A 43 -5.46 5.05 -18.94
CA PHE A 43 -4.91 5.90 -20.00
C PHE A 43 -5.51 5.56 -21.37
N VAL A 44 -5.45 4.29 -21.78
CA VAL A 44 -5.96 3.84 -23.09
C VAL A 44 -7.46 4.06 -23.23
N THR A 45 -8.25 3.76 -22.19
CA THR A 45 -9.70 4.02 -22.19
C THR A 45 -10.01 5.49 -22.42
N LYS A 46 -9.28 6.40 -21.73
CA LYS A 46 -9.47 7.84 -21.92
C LYS A 46 -9.15 8.30 -23.34
N VAL A 47 -8.09 7.76 -23.94
CA VAL A 47 -7.69 8.08 -25.33
C VAL A 47 -8.75 7.60 -26.32
N LEU A 48 -9.27 6.38 -26.13
CA LEU A 48 -10.34 5.81 -26.94
C LEU A 48 -11.64 6.63 -26.86
N GLU A 49 -12.01 7.08 -25.67
CA GLU A 49 -13.20 7.94 -25.47
C GLU A 49 -13.07 9.29 -26.19
N SER A 50 -11.85 9.83 -26.31
CA SER A 50 -11.61 11.13 -26.96
C SER A 50 -11.43 11.05 -28.47
N GLU A 51 -10.78 10.00 -28.98
CA GLU A 51 -10.35 9.94 -30.40
C GLU A 51 -11.09 8.88 -31.23
N GLY A 52 -11.93 8.03 -30.60
CA GLY A 52 -12.70 6.99 -31.29
C GLY A 52 -11.87 5.79 -31.77
N GLU A 53 -10.57 5.97 -31.98
CA GLU A 53 -9.60 4.93 -32.31
C GLU A 53 -8.31 5.05 -31.48
N ILE A 54 -7.45 4.03 -31.55
CA ILE A 54 -6.17 4.04 -30.83
C ILE A 54 -5.11 4.72 -31.70
N PRO A 55 -4.55 5.87 -31.29
CA PRO A 55 -3.50 6.54 -32.03
C PRO A 55 -2.16 5.79 -31.90
N HIS A 56 -1.19 6.18 -32.73
CA HIS A 56 0.18 5.68 -32.61
C HIS A 56 0.83 6.18 -31.31
N PHE A 57 1.28 5.26 -30.46
CA PHE A 57 2.00 5.60 -29.23
C PHE A 57 3.52 5.50 -29.41
N TYR A 58 4.22 6.44 -28.79
CA TYR A 58 5.66 6.36 -28.56
C TYR A 58 5.90 6.16 -27.06
N TYR A 59 6.90 5.37 -26.70
CA TYR A 59 7.30 5.18 -25.30
C TYR A 59 8.81 5.28 -25.15
N VAL A 60 9.23 5.69 -23.96
CA VAL A 60 10.62 5.70 -23.56
C VAL A 60 10.75 4.82 -22.33
N LYS A 61 11.76 3.94 -22.33
CA LYS A 61 12.17 3.19 -21.16
C LYS A 61 13.50 3.74 -20.70
N ALA A 62 13.59 4.09 -19.41
CA ALA A 62 14.82 4.51 -18.77
C ALA A 62 15.03 3.70 -17.49
N ASP A 63 16.29 3.33 -17.24
CA ASP A 63 16.68 2.61 -16.04
C ASP A 63 17.51 3.55 -15.14
N VAL A 64 17.22 3.53 -13.83
CA VAL A 64 17.93 4.36 -12.84
C VAL A 64 19.11 3.56 -12.29
N SER A 65 20.33 4.04 -12.53
CA SER A 65 21.55 3.42 -11.99
C SER A 65 21.77 3.79 -10.51
N ARG A 66 22.30 2.85 -9.72
CA ARG A 66 22.68 3.07 -8.31
C ARG A 66 21.59 3.71 -7.44
N ALA A 67 20.33 3.31 -7.64
CA ALA A 67 19.18 3.96 -7.01
C ALA A 67 19.22 3.97 -5.46
N TYR A 68 19.84 2.96 -4.84
CA TYR A 68 20.02 2.92 -3.38
C TYR A 68 21.19 3.79 -2.90
N ASP A 69 22.32 3.77 -3.61
CA ASP A 69 23.54 4.49 -3.19
C ASP A 69 23.42 6.01 -3.40
N THR A 70 22.52 6.43 -4.29
CA THR A 70 22.33 7.83 -4.69
C THR A 70 21.19 8.52 -3.94
N ILE A 71 20.60 7.89 -2.92
CA ILE A 71 19.48 8.48 -2.16
C ILE A 71 19.96 9.70 -1.37
N PRO A 72 19.46 10.92 -1.65
CA PRO A 72 19.80 12.11 -0.85
C PRO A 72 19.09 12.06 0.51
N HIS A 73 19.80 11.63 1.57
CA HIS A 73 19.22 11.42 2.89
C HIS A 73 18.49 12.64 3.48
N ASN A 74 19.04 13.85 3.32
CA ASN A 74 18.40 15.08 3.81
C ASN A 74 17.03 15.29 3.15
N LYS A 75 16.94 15.04 1.84
CA LYS A 75 15.69 15.15 1.10
C LYS A 75 14.71 14.03 1.47
N LEU A 76 15.20 12.82 1.72
CA LEU A 76 14.37 11.71 2.19
C LEU A 76 13.69 12.06 3.52
N VAL A 77 14.44 12.59 4.49
CA VAL A 77 13.88 13.01 5.79
C VAL A 77 12.86 14.13 5.61
N GLU A 78 13.17 15.13 4.79
CA GLU A 78 12.25 16.23 4.47
C GLU A 78 10.92 15.72 3.87
N VAL A 79 10.98 14.81 2.89
CA VAL A 79 9.80 14.22 2.25
C VAL A 79 8.98 13.42 3.26
N ILE A 80 9.62 12.57 4.06
CA ILE A 80 8.93 11.79 5.10
C ILE A 80 8.25 12.71 6.11
N SER A 81 8.93 13.76 6.59
CA SER A 81 8.35 14.73 7.52
C SER A 81 7.16 15.49 6.93
N ARG A 82 7.19 15.82 5.63
CA ARG A 82 6.04 16.44 4.95
C ARG A 82 4.83 15.51 4.91
N ILE A 83 5.05 14.24 4.57
CA ILE A 83 3.97 13.23 4.51
C ILE A 83 3.36 13.02 5.90
N LEU A 84 4.19 12.77 6.91
CA LEU A 84 3.72 12.50 8.27
C LEU A 84 3.18 13.74 8.99
N SER A 85 3.61 14.94 8.59
CA SER A 85 3.19 16.22 9.17
C SER A 85 3.17 16.21 10.71
N PRO A 86 4.33 16.07 11.40
CA PRO A 86 4.39 15.87 12.86
C PRO A 86 3.59 16.88 13.68
N GLU A 87 3.45 18.12 13.18
CA GLU A 87 2.65 19.21 13.77
C GLU A 87 1.19 18.80 14.03
N LYS A 88 0.63 17.91 13.19
CA LYS A 88 -0.76 17.40 13.32
C LYS A 88 -0.94 16.44 14.50
N ARG A 89 0.17 15.93 15.08
CA ARG A 89 0.16 14.94 16.17
C ARG A 89 -0.75 13.74 15.91
N THR A 90 -0.82 13.29 14.66
CA THR A 90 -1.61 12.14 14.25
C THR A 90 -1.15 10.89 15.00
N VAL A 91 -2.10 10.19 15.64
CA VAL A 91 -1.85 8.91 16.29
C VAL A 91 -2.28 7.79 15.33
N TYR A 92 -1.34 6.90 15.04
CA TYR A 92 -1.56 5.73 14.21
C TYR A 92 -1.69 4.48 15.09
N CYS A 93 -2.71 3.67 14.82
CA CYS A 93 -2.84 2.33 15.35
C CYS A 93 -2.36 1.32 14.29
N ILE A 94 -1.52 0.37 14.68
CA ILE A 94 -1.05 -0.71 13.80
C ILE A 94 -1.55 -2.05 14.35
N ARG A 95 -2.65 -2.56 13.80
CA ARG A 95 -3.16 -3.90 14.10
C ARG A 95 -2.36 -4.95 13.34
N ARG A 96 -1.83 -5.94 14.07
CA ARG A 96 -1.08 -7.07 13.51
C ARG A 96 -1.94 -8.31 13.60
N TYR A 97 -2.04 -9.05 12.50
CA TYR A 97 -2.88 -10.23 12.45
C TYR A 97 -2.32 -11.26 11.49
N ALA A 98 -2.60 -12.53 11.78
CA ALA A 98 -2.34 -13.64 10.90
C ALA A 98 -3.61 -13.99 10.11
N VAL A 99 -3.45 -14.25 8.83
CA VAL A 99 -4.46 -14.84 7.95
C VAL A 99 -4.07 -16.28 7.71
N ILE A 100 -4.89 -17.21 8.17
CA ILE A 100 -4.69 -18.65 7.99
C ILE A 100 -5.70 -19.13 6.95
N MET A 101 -5.22 -19.73 5.86
CA MET A 101 -6.04 -20.25 4.77
C MET A 101 -5.66 -21.70 4.46
N ILE A 102 -6.63 -22.50 4.05
CA ILE A 102 -6.39 -23.86 3.57
C ILE A 102 -6.23 -23.78 2.04
N THR A 103 -5.12 -24.29 1.53
CA THR A 103 -4.90 -24.37 0.08
C THR A 103 -5.78 -25.44 -0.54
N THR A 104 -5.95 -25.40 -1.86
CA THR A 104 -6.63 -26.47 -2.62
C THR A 104 -6.04 -27.86 -2.38
N SER A 105 -4.76 -27.93 -2.01
CA SER A 105 -4.06 -29.16 -1.59
C SER A 105 -4.27 -29.56 -0.13
N GLY A 106 -5.15 -28.90 0.62
CA GLY A 106 -5.45 -29.19 2.03
C GLY A 106 -4.42 -28.68 3.04
N LYS A 107 -3.36 -27.99 2.59
CA LYS A 107 -2.30 -27.49 3.48
C LYS A 107 -2.68 -26.13 4.06
N ALA A 108 -2.53 -25.96 5.37
CA ALA A 108 -2.67 -24.66 6.01
C ALA A 108 -1.49 -23.74 5.64
N ARG A 109 -1.80 -22.54 5.17
CA ARG A 109 -0.85 -21.45 4.96
C ARG A 109 -1.17 -20.29 5.88
N ARG A 110 -0.13 -19.69 6.45
CA ARG A 110 -0.24 -18.53 7.34
C ARG A 110 0.47 -17.33 6.72
N PHE A 111 -0.23 -16.21 6.65
CA PHE A 111 0.29 -14.93 6.19
C PHE A 111 0.18 -13.88 7.28
N TYR A 112 1.24 -13.13 7.52
CA TYR A 112 1.25 -12.04 8.49
C TYR A 112 0.92 -10.72 7.80
N ARG A 113 -0.09 -10.01 8.30
CA ARG A 113 -0.55 -8.74 7.76
C ARG A 113 -0.52 -7.65 8.84
N ARG A 114 -0.49 -6.42 8.35
CA ARG A 114 -0.58 -5.20 9.15
C ARG A 114 -1.69 -4.35 8.57
N HIS A 115 -2.57 -3.87 9.43
CA HIS A 115 -3.55 -2.84 9.08
C HIS A 115 -3.24 -1.61 9.90
N VAL A 116 -3.26 -0.45 9.25
CA VAL A 116 -2.98 0.84 9.89
C VAL A 116 -4.24 1.68 9.80
N SER A 117 -4.56 2.34 10.90
CA SER A 117 -5.66 3.30 11.00
C SER A 117 -5.26 4.45 11.90
N THR A 118 -6.05 5.52 11.84
CA THR A 118 -6.05 6.64 12.77
C THR A 118 -7.31 6.55 13.65
N PHE A 119 -7.52 7.51 14.55
CA PHE A 119 -8.76 7.60 15.32
C PHE A 119 -10.03 7.68 14.46
N LYS A 120 -9.94 8.19 13.22
CA LYS A 120 -11.12 8.38 12.35
C LYS A 120 -11.68 7.08 11.81
N ASP A 121 -10.83 6.08 11.62
CA ASP A 121 -11.08 4.82 10.95
C ASP A 121 -10.66 3.62 11.80
N PHE A 122 -10.43 3.84 13.10
CA PHE A 122 -10.11 2.78 14.05
C PHE A 122 -11.32 1.89 14.30
N MET A 123 -11.15 0.58 14.08
CA MET A 123 -12.15 -0.45 14.34
C MET A 123 -11.72 -1.26 15.57
N PRO A 124 -12.21 -0.93 16.79
CA PRO A 124 -11.78 -1.61 18.00
C PRO A 124 -12.19 -3.08 17.98
N ASP A 125 -13.42 -3.35 17.53
CA ASP A 125 -13.99 -4.69 17.52
C ASP A 125 -13.48 -5.55 16.36
N MET A 126 -13.13 -6.80 16.66
CA MET A 126 -12.60 -7.73 15.66
C MET A 126 -13.65 -8.17 14.64
N LYS A 127 -14.94 -8.24 15.02
CA LYS A 127 -16.00 -8.58 14.08
C LYS A 127 -16.16 -7.46 13.05
N GLN A 128 -16.22 -6.20 13.48
CA GLN A 128 -16.25 -5.04 12.57
C GLN A 128 -15.03 -5.01 11.63
N PHE A 129 -13.84 -5.25 12.17
CA PHE A 129 -12.61 -5.28 11.38
C PHE A 129 -12.60 -6.39 10.32
N VAL A 130 -13.05 -7.60 10.68
CA VAL A 130 -13.12 -8.72 9.73
C VAL A 130 -14.18 -8.47 8.66
N SER A 131 -15.34 -7.89 9.02
CA SER A 131 -16.36 -7.47 8.05
C SER A 131 -15.79 -6.47 7.04
N HIS A 132 -15.08 -5.45 7.51
CA HIS A 132 -14.41 -4.48 6.64
C HIS A 132 -13.36 -5.13 5.72
N LEU A 133 -12.57 -6.10 6.23
CA LEU A 133 -11.61 -6.84 5.41
C LEU A 133 -12.29 -7.67 4.33
N GLN A 134 -13.46 -8.25 4.62
CA GLN A 134 -14.21 -9.05 3.64
C GLN A 134 -14.78 -8.18 2.51
N GLU A 135 -15.22 -6.96 2.83
CA GLU A 135 -15.74 -6.01 1.84
C GLU A 135 -14.64 -5.45 0.92
N ASN A 136 -13.46 -5.16 1.49
CA ASN A 136 -12.41 -4.42 0.80
C ASN A 136 -11.27 -5.30 0.26
N SER A 137 -11.33 -6.61 0.47
CA SER A 137 -10.30 -7.54 0.01
C SER A 137 -10.88 -8.87 -0.44
N SER A 138 -10.07 -9.68 -1.12
CA SER A 138 -10.45 -11.03 -1.55
C SER A 138 -10.37 -12.07 -0.40
N LEU A 139 -10.68 -11.68 0.84
CA LEU A 139 -10.59 -12.58 1.99
C LEU A 139 -11.76 -13.58 1.96
N GLN A 140 -11.46 -14.85 1.67
CA GLN A 140 -12.43 -15.93 1.65
C GLN A 140 -11.80 -17.19 2.25
N ASN A 141 -12.61 -18.01 2.93
CA ASN A 141 -12.18 -19.29 3.53
C ASN A 141 -10.92 -19.15 4.41
N ALA A 142 -10.92 -18.12 5.26
CA ALA A 142 -9.76 -17.73 6.06
C ALA A 142 -10.10 -17.55 7.54
N ILE A 143 -9.17 -17.91 8.42
CA ILE A 143 -9.22 -17.64 9.86
C ILE A 143 -8.30 -16.45 10.14
N ILE A 144 -8.83 -15.44 10.84
CA ILE A 144 -8.09 -14.26 11.27
C ILE A 144 -7.72 -14.41 12.74
N VAL A 145 -6.44 -14.24 13.06
CA VAL A 145 -5.93 -14.31 14.44
C VAL A 145 -5.18 -13.03 14.74
N GLU A 146 -5.63 -12.26 15.74
CA GLU A 146 -4.92 -11.08 16.23
C GLU A 146 -3.65 -11.50 16.99
N GLN A 147 -2.58 -10.71 16.88
CA GLN A 147 -1.25 -11.04 17.43
C GLN A 147 -0.87 -10.17 18.62
#